data_AF-A0A180FS93-F1
#
_entry.id   AF-A0A180FS93-F1
#
_cell.length_a   1.000
_cell.length_b   1.000
_cell.length_c   1.000
_cell.angle_alpha   90.00
_cell.angle_beta   90.00
_cell.angle_gamma   90.00
#
_symmetry.space_group_name_H-M   'P 1'
#
loop_
_entity.id
_entity.type
_entity.pdbx_description
1 polymer ?
#
loop_
_entity_poly.entity_id
_entity_poly.type
_entity_poly.pdbx_seq_one_letter_code
_entity_poly.pdbx_strand_id
1 'polypeptide(L)' 'MRDKNVEKTVQAIIKAAQTGEIGDGRIFVIPIEDAVRIRTAERGDIALYNAENEK' A
#
# COMPACT_ATOMS: atom_id res chain seq x y z
N MET A 1 0.73 1.13 3.73
CA MET A 1 0.26 2.11 2.73
C MET A 1 -1.14 2.55 3.12
N ARG A 2 -1.55 3.78 2.78
CA ARG A 2 -2.88 4.30 3.10
C ARG A 2 -3.91 3.84 2.06
N ASP A 3 -5.16 3.71 2.45
CA ASP A 3 -6.25 3.27 1.56
C ASP A 3 -6.37 4.11 0.29
N LYS A 4 -6.16 5.42 0.40
CA LYS A 4 -6.16 6.35 -0.75
C LYS A 4 -5.14 6.02 -1.84
N ASN A 5 -4.13 5.20 -1.53
CA ASN A 5 -3.08 4.80 -2.47
C ASN A 5 -3.33 3.41 -3.07
N VAL A 6 -4.31 2.64 -2.56
CA VAL A 6 -4.55 1.24 -2.98
C VAL A 6 -4.74 1.16 -4.50
N GLU A 7 -5.67 1.94 -5.06
CA GLU A 7 -5.96 1.88 -6.50
C GLU A 7 -4.73 2.25 -7.35
N LYS A 8 -4.01 3.31 -6.96
CA LYS A 8 -2.79 3.73 -7.66
C LYS A 8 -1.72 2.65 -7.64
N THR A 9 -1.54 1.96 -6.52
CA THR A 9 -0.58 0.87 -6.37
C THR A 9 -0.98 -0.34 -7.20
N VAL A 10 -2.25 -0.74 -7.18
CA VAL A 10 -2.77 -1.86 -7.99
C VAL A 10 -2.54 -1.58 -9.47
N GLN A 11 -2.90 -0.39 -9.96
CA GLN A 11 -2.70 -0.01 -11.36
C GLN A 11 -1.23 0.00 -11.77
N ALA A 12 -0.33 0.45 -10.88
CA ALA A 12 1.10 0.44 -11.15
C ALA A 12 1.65 -0.98 -11.29
N ILE A 13 1.21 -1.91 -10.43
CA ILE A 13 1.62 -3.33 -10.50
C ILE A 13 1.09 -3.96 -11.79
N ILE A 14 -0.18 -3.75 -12.13
CA ILE A 14 -0.77 -4.28 -13.38
C ILE A 14 0.03 -3.80 -14.59
N LYS A 15 0.29 -2.50 -14.69
CA LYS A 15 1.05 -1.93 -15.82
C LYS A 15 2.47 -2.50 -15.96
N ALA A 16 3.09 -2.87 -14.84
CA ALA A 16 4.46 -3.39 -14.85
C ALA A 16 4.53 -4.91 -15.09
N ALA A 17 3.52 -5.67 -14.63
CA ALA A 17 3.57 -7.13 -14.60
C ALA A 17 2.71 -7.80 -15.67
N GLN A 18 1.70 -7.13 -16.23
CA GLN A 18 0.80 -7.71 -17.22
C GLN A 18 1.50 -7.93 -18.57
N THR A 19 1.55 -9.17 -19.03
CA THR A 19 2.05 -9.55 -20.36
C THR A 19 0.92 -9.84 -21.35
N GLY A 20 -0.27 -10.15 -20.84
CA GLY A 20 -1.43 -10.58 -21.63
C GLY A 20 -1.55 -12.10 -21.75
N GLU A 21 -0.59 -12.85 -21.23
CA GLU A 21 -0.57 -14.31 -21.27
C GLU A 21 -1.19 -14.93 -20.00
N ILE A 22 -1.65 -16.18 -20.13
CA ILE A 22 -2.15 -16.94 -18.99
C ILE A 22 -1.00 -17.16 -18.00
N GLY A 23 -1.16 -16.67 -16.78
CA GLY A 23 -0.16 -16.83 -15.72
C GLY A 23 0.40 -15.52 -15.16
N ASP A 24 -0.04 -14.35 -15.65
CA ASP A 24 0.38 -13.02 -15.14
C ASP A 24 0.20 -12.83 -13.61
N GLY A 25 -0.59 -13.68 -12.96
CA GLY A 25 -0.68 -13.77 -11.50
C GLY A 25 -1.96 -13.14 -10.94
N ARG A 26 -1.93 -12.84 -9.64
CA ARG A 26 -3.07 -12.28 -8.89
C ARG A 26 -2.59 -11.24 -7.90
N ILE A 27 -3.38 -10.20 -7.70
CA ILE A 27 -3.17 -9.19 -6.66
C ILE A 27 -4.26 -9.40 -5.60
N PHE A 28 -3.85 -9.54 -4.35
CA PHE A 28 -4.76 -9.62 -3.22
C PHE A 28 -4.69 -8.32 -2.42
N VAL A 29 -5.86 -7.72 -2.17
CA VAL A 29 -6.00 -6.58 -1.28
C VAL A 29 -6.60 -7.10 0.01
N ILE A 30 -5.84 -7.01 1.09
CA ILE A 30 -6.23 -7.52 2.41
C ILE A 30 -6.41 -6.32 3.33
N PRO A 31 -7.56 -6.17 4.02
CA PRO A 31 -7.76 -5.10 4.98
C PRO A 31 -6.83 -5.28 6.18
N ILE A 32 -6.19 -4.19 6.61
CA ILE A 32 -5.39 -4.13 7.82
C ILE A 32 -6.09 -3.17 8.77
N GLU A 33 -6.46 -3.65 9.95
CA GLU A 33 -7.25 -2.87 10.91
C GLU A 33 -6.42 -1.84 11.68
N ASP A 34 -5.16 -2.16 12.01
CA ASP A 34 -4.27 -1.26 12.74
C ASP A 34 -2.81 -1.41 12.30
N ALA A 35 -2.06 -0.32 12.42
CA ALA A 35 -0.63 -0.26 12.12
C ALA A 35 0.07 0.52 13.22
N VAL A 36 1.18 -0.03 13.73
CA VAL A 36 1.92 0.58 14.84
C VAL A 36 3.37 0.86 14.44
N ARG A 37 3.83 2.11 14.60
CA ARG A 37 5.24 2.47 14.40
C ARG A 37 6.02 2.16 15.67
N ILE A 38 6.84 1.10 15.65
CA ILE A 38 7.61 0.63 16.83
C ILE A 38 8.42 1.75 17.52
N ARG A 39 9.07 2.62 16.73
CA ARG A 39 9.95 3.67 17.28
C ARG A 39 9.21 4.75 18.10
N THR A 40 7.96 5.07 17.75
CA THR A 40 7.20 6.19 18.32
C THR A 40 5.92 5.76 19.03
N ALA A 41 5.56 4.47 18.94
CA ALA A 41 4.28 3.90 19.37
C ALA A 41 3.03 4.54 18.71
N GLU A 42 3.21 5.30 17.62
CA GLU A 42 2.12 5.87 16.84
C GLU A 42 1.27 4.75 16.22
N ARG A 43 -0.05 4.97 16.17
CA ARG A 43 -1.03 4.01 15.63
C ARG A 43 -1.84 4.58 14.47
N GLY A 44 -2.43 3.72 13.66
CA GLY A 44 -3.29 4.10 12.54
C GLY A 44 -2.55 4.84 11.42
N ASP A 45 -3.23 5.79 10.76
CA ASP A 45 -2.74 6.41 9.52
C ASP A 45 -1.37 7.10 9.67
N ILE A 46 -1.11 7.73 10.82
CA ILE A 46 0.16 8.41 11.12
C ILE A 46 1.36 7.46 11.18
N ALA A 47 1.13 6.18 11.46
CA ALA A 47 2.17 5.16 11.40
C ALA A 47 2.60 4.85 9.94
N LEU A 48 1.82 5.27 8.94
CA LEU A 48 1.98 4.86 7.54
C LEU A 48 2.67 5.89 6.64
N TYR A 49 3.00 7.09 7.13
CA TYR A 49 3.70 8.14 6.37
C TYR A 49 4.75 8.87 7.20
N ASN A 50 5.70 9.55 6.56
CA ASN A 50 6.66 10.39 7.27
C ASN A 50 6.06 11.78 7.44
N ALA A 51 5.59 12.11 8.65
CA ALA A 51 4.97 13.40 8.95
C ALA A 51 5.90 14.60 8.66
N GLU A 52 7.21 14.41 8.76
CA GLU A 52 8.22 15.44 8.47
C GLU A 52 8.38 15.75 6.97
N ASN A 53 7.97 14.83 6.09
CA ASN A 53 8.15 14.93 4.63
C ASN A 53 6.85 15.33 3.88
N GLU A 54 5.75 15.59 4.59
CA GLU A 54 4.46 16.04 4.00
C GLU A 54 4.16 17.54 4.27
N LYS A 55 5.18 18.35 4.58
CA LYS A 55 5.06 19.83 4.58
C LYS A 55 5.26 20.43 3.20
#